data_AF-A0A8T4SLP6-F1
#
_entry.id   AF-A0A8T4SLP6-F1
#
_cell.length_a   1.000
_cell.length_b   1.000
_cell.length_c   1.000
_cell.angle_alpha   90.00
_cell.angle_beta   90.00
_cell.angle_gamma   90.00
#
_symmetry.space_group_name_H-M   'P 1'
#
loop_
_entity.id
_entity.type
_entity.pdbx_description
1 polymer ?
#
loop_
_entity_poly.entity_id
_entity_poly.type
_entity_poly.pdbx_seq_one_letter_code
_entity_poly.pdbx_strand_id
1 'polypeptide(L)'
;GRSTKILLDFTERYQSCWKLVDYWIQLIPDFSDLHLRWRLQQEQELIQKREQGMSLEQIRQFVSVFLPLTYVCYEKLKANARIKINVRHEFYDLKVSKSNFLRPDGNKQI
;
A
#
# COMPACT_ATOMS: atom_id res chain seq x y z
N GLY A 1 12.61 -2.70 -17.24
CA GLY A 1 13.79 -1.83 -17.04
C GLY A 1 14.61 -2.36 -15.89
N ARG A 2 15.94 -2.16 -15.89
CA ARG A 2 16.90 -2.72 -14.92
C ARG A 2 16.47 -2.56 -13.44
N SER A 3 15.79 -1.47 -13.11
CA SER A 3 15.25 -1.18 -11.76
C SER A 3 14.13 -2.11 -11.31
N THR A 4 13.26 -2.57 -12.23
CA THR A 4 12.18 -3.53 -11.91
C THR A 4 12.76 -4.88 -11.50
N LYS A 5 13.89 -5.28 -12.08
CA LYS A 5 14.56 -6.56 -11.82
C LYS A 5 15.15 -6.60 -10.41
N ILE A 6 15.86 -5.54 -10.00
CA ILE A 6 16.46 -5.43 -8.65
C ILE A 6 15.39 -5.47 -7.55
N LEU A 7 14.25 -4.80 -7.79
CA LEU A 7 13.18 -4.75 -6.81
C LEU A 7 12.56 -6.14 -6.56
N LEU A 8 12.42 -6.96 -7.61
CA LEU A 8 11.92 -8.33 -7.52
C LEU A 8 12.89 -9.24 -6.72
N ASP A 9 14.19 -9.09 -6.91
CA ASP A 9 15.20 -9.88 -6.19
C ASP A 9 15.11 -9.65 -4.66
N PHE A 10 14.81 -8.42 -4.21
CA PHE A 10 14.58 -8.16 -2.79
C PHE A 10 13.26 -8.73 -2.27
N THR A 11 12.23 -8.84 -3.10
CA THR A 11 10.94 -9.41 -2.68
C THR A 11 11.02 -10.91 -2.38
N GLU A 12 11.93 -11.66 -3.00
CA GLU A 12 12.09 -13.10 -2.74
C GLU A 12 12.35 -13.40 -1.26
N ARG A 13 13.15 -12.56 -0.58
CA ARG A 13 13.46 -12.71 0.84
C ARG A 13 12.24 -12.54 1.75
N TYR A 14 11.22 -11.81 1.29
CA TYR A 14 9.98 -11.57 2.04
C TYR A 14 8.86 -12.56 1.70
N GLN A 15 9.03 -13.39 0.66
CA GLN A 15 7.99 -14.33 0.23
C GLN A 15 7.62 -15.35 1.31
N SER A 16 8.58 -15.80 2.12
CA SER A 16 8.32 -16.69 3.25
C SER A 16 7.40 -16.03 4.29
N CYS A 17 7.62 -14.75 4.58
CA CYS A 17 6.78 -13.97 5.49
C CYS A 17 5.36 -13.80 4.94
N TRP A 18 5.19 -13.64 3.62
CA TRP A 18 3.85 -13.48 3.02
C TRP A 18 2.97 -14.72 3.17
N LYS A 19 3.56 -15.92 3.32
CA LYS A 19 2.83 -17.16 3.59
C LYS A 19 2.21 -17.22 4.99
N LEU A 20 2.68 -16.37 5.91
CA LEU A 20 2.16 -16.28 7.28
C LEU A 20 0.92 -15.39 7.38
N VAL A 21 0.52 -14.72 6.30
CA VAL A 21 -0.59 -13.79 6.30
C VAL A 21 -1.84 -14.51 5.78
N ASP A 22 -2.73 -14.86 6.70
CA ASP A 22 -4.00 -15.53 6.39
C ASP A 22 -4.99 -14.60 5.67
N TYR A 23 -4.90 -13.30 5.94
CA TYR A 23 -5.86 -12.32 5.45
C TYR A 23 -5.21 -10.99 5.09
N TRP A 24 -5.36 -10.59 3.83
CA TRP A 24 -4.83 -9.34 3.29
C TRP A 24 -5.93 -8.30 3.12
N ILE A 25 -5.76 -7.15 3.77
CA ILE A 25 -6.58 -5.95 3.57
C ILE A 25 -5.75 -4.92 2.82
N GLN A 26 -6.32 -4.37 1.75
CA GLN A 26 -5.67 -3.35 0.95
C GLN A 26 -6.51 -2.07 0.96
N LEU A 27 -5.89 -0.97 1.39
CA LEU A 27 -6.45 0.37 1.33
C LEU A 27 -5.99 1.05 0.04
N ILE A 28 -6.96 1.51 -0.78
CA ILE A 28 -6.70 2.05 -2.11
C ILE A 28 -7.23 3.50 -2.16
N PRO A 29 -6.37 4.50 -2.40
CA PRO A 29 -6.81 5.88 -2.56
C PRO A 29 -7.63 6.06 -3.85
N ASP A 30 -8.51 7.07 -3.83
CA ASP A 30 -9.27 7.47 -5.03
C ASP A 30 -8.39 7.87 -6.20
N PHE A 31 -7.29 8.57 -5.90
CA PHE A 31 -6.39 9.14 -6.90
C PHE A 31 -4.93 8.98 -6.47
N SER A 32 -4.04 8.94 -7.46
CA SER A 32 -2.62 8.66 -7.22
C SER A 32 -1.85 9.79 -6.55
N ASP A 33 -2.29 11.02 -6.71
CA ASP A 33 -1.70 12.19 -6.11
C ASP A 33 -1.99 12.30 -4.61
N LEU A 34 -2.95 11.52 -4.07
CA LEU A 34 -3.28 11.51 -2.64
C LEU A 34 -2.08 11.08 -1.78
N HIS A 35 -1.22 10.17 -2.26
CA HIS A 35 0.01 9.79 -1.54
C HIS A 35 0.93 11.00 -1.29
N LEU A 36 1.06 11.89 -2.27
CA LEU A 36 1.85 13.11 -2.14
C LEU A 36 1.17 14.09 -1.20
N ARG A 37 -0.14 14.30 -1.34
CA ARG A 37 -0.91 15.23 -0.48
C ARG A 37 -0.87 14.81 0.98
N TRP A 38 -1.06 13.52 1.28
CA TRP A 38 -0.97 13.02 2.65
C TRP A 38 0.44 13.13 3.20
N ARG A 39 1.47 12.84 2.40
CA ARG A 39 2.85 13.04 2.86
C ARG A 39 3.16 14.51 3.14
N LEU A 40 2.63 15.43 2.33
CA LEU A 40 2.77 16.86 2.55
C LEU A 40 2.12 17.31 3.85
N GLN A 41 0.88 16.87 4.10
CA GLN A 41 0.18 17.16 5.35
C GLN A 41 0.97 16.62 6.55
N GLN A 42 1.42 15.36 6.47
CA GLN A 42 2.24 14.76 7.51
C GLN A 42 3.51 15.58 7.80
N GLU A 43 4.21 16.04 6.77
CA GLU A 43 5.45 16.82 6.95
C GLU A 43 5.16 18.20 7.56
N GLN A 44 4.07 18.86 7.17
CA GLN A 44 3.65 20.14 7.77
C GLN A 44 3.37 19.99 9.27
N GLU A 45 2.64 18.95 9.66
CA GLU A 45 2.39 18.64 11.08
C GLU A 45 3.67 18.31 11.85
N LEU A 46 4.65 17.67 11.18
CA LEU A 46 5.95 17.35 11.77
C LEU A 46 6.80 18.62 11.99
N ILE A 47 6.86 19.50 10.98
CA ILE A 47 7.61 20.78 11.05
C ILE A 47 7.05 21.65 12.17
N GLN A 48 5.72 21.71 12.33
CA GLN A 48 5.09 22.44 13.43
C GLN A 48 5.52 21.94 14.82
N LYS A 49 5.84 20.65 14.95
CA LYS A 49 6.22 20.01 16.23
C LYS A 49 7.72 19.98 16.50
N ARG A 50 8.55 20.00 15.46
CA ARG A 50 10.00 19.75 15.55
C ARG A 50 10.87 20.82 14.91
N GLU A 51 10.27 21.83 14.30
CA GLU A 51 10.92 22.95 13.59
C GLU A 51 11.85 22.50 12.44
N GLN A 52 11.76 21.24 12.03
CA GLN A 52 12.58 20.62 11.00
C GLN A 52 11.74 19.66 10.17
N GLY A 53 12.05 19.56 8.88
CA GLY A 53 11.39 18.65 7.95
C GLY A 53 11.84 18.86 6.51
N MET A 54 11.28 18.08 5.62
CA MET A 54 11.55 18.12 4.19
C MET A 54 10.84 19.29 3.50
N SER A 55 11.50 19.88 2.51
CA SER A 55 10.86 20.79 1.56
C SER A 55 9.87 20.05 0.65
N LEU A 56 8.99 20.79 -0.02
CA LEU A 56 8.07 20.22 -1.01
C LEU A 56 8.79 19.40 -2.10
N GLU A 57 9.95 19.88 -2.55
CA GLU A 57 10.74 19.18 -3.58
C GLU A 57 11.33 17.88 -3.05
N GLN A 58 11.86 17.88 -1.82
CA GLN A 58 12.34 16.67 -1.16
C GLN A 58 11.20 15.66 -0.94
N ILE A 59 10.01 16.12 -0.60
CA ILE A 59 8.83 15.25 -0.46
C ILE A 59 8.43 14.63 -1.79
N ARG A 60 8.42 15.41 -2.89
CA ARG A 60 8.12 14.90 -4.23
C ARG A 60 9.09 13.80 -4.63
N GLN A 61 10.38 14.04 -4.43
CA GLN A 61 11.44 13.07 -4.69
C GLN A 61 11.27 11.81 -3.83
N PHE A 62 11.04 11.98 -2.53
CA PHE A 62 10.79 10.88 -1.60
C PHE A 62 9.62 10.00 -2.05
N VAL A 63 8.45 10.59 -2.29
CA VAL A 63 7.24 9.84 -2.67
C VAL A 63 7.43 9.12 -4.01
N SER A 64 8.08 9.77 -4.99
CA SER A 64 8.26 9.23 -6.35
C SER A 64 8.99 7.88 -6.38
N VAL A 65 9.87 7.61 -5.42
CA VAL A 65 10.61 6.34 -5.32
C VAL A 65 9.68 5.18 -4.95
N PHE A 66 8.64 5.43 -4.16
CA PHE A 66 7.75 4.39 -3.64
C PHE A 66 6.50 4.14 -4.49
N LEU A 67 6.04 5.14 -5.24
CA LEU A 67 4.80 5.02 -6.03
C LEU A 67 4.82 3.83 -6.99
N PRO A 68 5.88 3.57 -7.78
CA PRO A 68 5.86 2.46 -8.73
C PRO A 68 5.62 1.10 -8.05
N LEU A 69 6.30 0.83 -6.93
CA LEU A 69 6.08 -0.40 -6.16
C LEU A 69 4.67 -0.45 -5.57
N THR A 70 4.19 0.67 -5.04
CA THR A 70 2.84 0.77 -4.46
C THR A 70 1.77 0.35 -5.48
N TYR A 71 1.84 0.84 -6.71
CA TYR A 71 0.91 0.46 -7.78
C TYR A 71 1.06 -0.99 -8.22
N VAL A 72 2.30 -1.49 -8.34
CA VAL A 72 2.54 -2.91 -8.60
C VAL A 72 1.89 -3.77 -7.51
N CYS A 73 1.99 -3.37 -6.23
CA CYS A 73 1.33 -4.07 -5.14
C CYS A 73 -0.21 -4.00 -5.24
N TYR A 74 -0.78 -2.85 -5.61
CA TYR A 74 -2.22 -2.71 -5.86
C TYR A 74 -2.73 -3.67 -6.94
N GLU A 75 -1.97 -3.82 -8.02
CA GLU A 75 -2.36 -4.70 -9.13
C GLU A 75 -2.09 -6.18 -8.88
N LYS A 76 -0.91 -6.51 -8.34
CA LYS A 76 -0.41 -7.90 -8.29
C LYS A 76 -0.77 -8.64 -7.02
N LEU A 77 -0.95 -7.95 -5.89
CA LEU A 77 -1.32 -8.61 -4.64
C LEU A 77 -2.81 -8.94 -4.62
N LYS A 78 -3.12 -10.23 -4.42
CA LYS A 78 -4.49 -10.72 -4.25
C LYS A 78 -4.93 -10.47 -2.82
N ALA A 79 -5.57 -9.33 -2.58
CA ALA A 79 -6.14 -8.99 -1.29
C ALA A 79 -7.47 -9.72 -1.06
N ASN A 80 -7.71 -10.16 0.18
CA ASN A 80 -8.99 -10.71 0.62
C ASN A 80 -10.04 -9.62 0.72
N ALA A 81 -9.65 -8.41 1.12
CA ALA A 81 -10.51 -7.23 1.12
C ALA A 81 -9.79 -6.03 0.51
N ARG A 82 -10.52 -5.28 -0.32
CA ARG A 82 -10.08 -4.00 -0.87
C ARG A 82 -11.03 -2.91 -0.40
N ILE A 83 -10.47 -1.85 0.16
CA ILE A 83 -11.23 -0.73 0.71
C ILE A 83 -10.78 0.53 0.02
N LYS A 84 -11.72 1.27 -0.59
CA LYS A 84 -11.41 2.61 -1.09
C LYS A 84 -11.43 3.63 0.02
N ILE A 85 -10.46 4.53 -0.03
CA ILE A 85 -10.32 5.65 0.89
C ILE A 85 -10.28 6.98 0.14
N ASN A 86 -11.02 7.95 0.65
CA ASN A 86 -11.03 9.30 0.11
C ASN A 86 -9.90 10.15 0.72
N VAL A 87 -9.79 11.41 0.29
CA VAL A 87 -8.76 12.37 0.74
C VAL A 87 -8.69 12.56 2.27
N ARG A 88 -9.78 12.29 3.00
CA ARG A 88 -9.86 12.41 4.47
C ARG A 88 -9.54 11.10 5.19
N HIS A 89 -9.10 10.06 4.46
CA HIS A 89 -8.94 8.69 4.96
C HIS A 89 -10.25 8.03 5.40
N GLU A 90 -11.40 8.49 4.89
CA GLU A 90 -12.69 7.86 5.17
C GLU A 90 -12.88 6.67 4.23
N PHE A 91 -13.28 5.52 4.78
CA PHE A 91 -13.61 4.31 4.03
C PHE A 91 -15.02 4.41 3.45
N TYR A 92 -15.20 4.08 2.17
CA TYR A 92 -16.53 4.21 1.54
C TYR A 92 -16.93 3.09 0.57
N ASP A 93 -15.99 2.25 0.12
CA ASP A 93 -16.28 1.10 -0.75
C ASP A 93 -15.45 -0.10 -0.30
N LEU A 94 -16.10 -1.13 0.23
CA LEU A 94 -15.49 -2.39 0.67
C LEU A 94 -15.84 -3.52 -0.31
N LYS A 95 -14.81 -4.15 -0.88
CA LYS A 95 -14.94 -5.33 -1.73
C LYS A 95 -14.20 -6.49 -1.10
N VAL A 96 -14.95 -7.51 -0.71
CA VAL A 96 -14.40 -8.76 -0.15
C VAL A 96 -14.34 -9.82 -1.25
N SER A 97 -13.17 -10.42 -1.45
CA SER A 97 -12.99 -11.59 -2.31
C SER A 97 -13.67 -12.80 -1.66
N LYS A 98 -14.54 -13.47 -2.43
CA LYS A 98 -15.21 -14.71 -1.98
C LYS A 98 -14.24 -15.88 -1.82
N SER A 99 -13.12 -15.85 -2.54
CA SER A 99 -12.04 -16.84 -2.44
C SER A 99 -11.04 -16.39 -1.39
N ASN A 100 -11.02 -17.08 -0.25
CA ASN A 100 -9.90 -17.26 0.70
C ASN A 100 -10.35 -17.42 2.17
N PHE A 101 -11.62 -17.69 2.46
CA PHE A 101 -11.94 -18.40 3.70
C PHE A 101 -11.54 -19.86 3.51
N LEU A 102 -10.24 -20.16 3.60
CA LEU A 102 -9.83 -21.49 4.01
C LEU A 102 -10.33 -21.63 5.44
N ARG A 103 -11.29 -22.53 5.64
CA ARG A 103 -11.58 -23.00 6.99
C ARG A 103 -10.27 -23.51 7.61
N PRO A 104 -10.11 -23.47 8.94
CA PRO A 104 -8.95 -24.08 9.62
C PRO A 104 -8.74 -25.56 9.26
N ASP A 105 -9.74 -26.22 8.68
CA ASP A 105 -9.75 -27.61 8.22
C ASP A 105 -9.29 -27.81 6.75
N GLY A 106 -8.95 -26.75 6.02
CA GLY A 106 -8.39 -26.84 4.66
C GLY A 106 -9.38 -27.05 3.52
N ASN A 107 -10.70 -27.05 3.74
CA ASN A 107 -11.67 -27.25 2.67
C ASN A 107 -12.20 -25.93 2.08
N LYS A 108 -12.22 -25.84 0.73
CA LYS A 108 -12.85 -24.74 -0.03
C LYS A 108 -14.37 -24.93 -0.07
N GLN A 109 -15.15 -23.85 0.08
CA GLN A 109 -16.58 -23.87 -0.24
C GLN A 109 -16.77 -24.08 -1.75
N ILE A 110 -17.74 -24.95 -2.08
CA ILE A 110 -18.23 -25.26 -3.43
C ILE A 110 -19.09 -24.09 -3.92
#